data_AF-A0A2V9BFB3-F1
#
_entry.id   AF-A0A2V9BFB3-F1
#
_cell.length_a   1.000
_cell.length_b   1.000
_cell.length_c   1.000
_cell.angle_alpha   90.00
_cell.angle_beta   90.00
_cell.angle_gamma   90.00
#
_symmetry.space_group_name_H-M   'P 1'
#
loop_
_entity.id
_entity.type
_entity.pdbx_description
1 polymer ?
#
loop_
_entity_poly.entity_id
_entity_poly.type
_entity_poly.pdbx_seq_one_letter_code
_entity_poly.pdbx_strand_id
1 'polypeptide(L)'
;MKRRTLILFALVVLMLAGSNPATAQQRYIVVSTGGLSSVLNLCGLLGCQVQGNLDGTVGQTFLVTSTNILSTVVNLVESLLGIVSIEPDKIVPAPQTPLPNIPAGLYDTSPVNYYGTSVWHGYAAQPAAQIIRLADAHNGFAVAGSGIVAVIDTGVDPNHPVLYPVLLRGYDFTRNQAGASEWLDVTGIQNGNNNAQGQQPAYVQQSTAAVLDQSTAAVLDGSPYVAFGHGTMTSG
;
A
#
# COMPACT_ATOMS: atom_id res chain seq x y z
N MET A 1 -33.86 42.71 8.70
CA MET A 1 -33.64 41.36 9.27
C MET A 1 -34.23 40.24 8.41
N LYS A 2 -35.50 40.31 7.97
CA LYS A 2 -36.18 39.25 7.18
C LYS A 2 -35.52 38.85 5.84
N ARG A 3 -34.82 39.77 5.15
CA ARG A 3 -34.18 39.51 3.85
C ARG A 3 -32.85 38.76 3.96
N ARG A 4 -32.10 38.99 5.06
CA ARG A 4 -30.83 38.30 5.35
C ARG A 4 -31.06 36.85 5.80
N THR A 5 -32.11 36.62 6.59
CA THR A 5 -32.51 35.27 7.01
C THR A 5 -32.99 34.42 5.83
N LEU A 6 -33.66 35.04 4.84
CA LEU A 6 -34.10 34.34 3.62
C LEU A 6 -32.91 33.89 2.73
N ILE A 7 -31.88 34.75 2.60
CA ILE A 7 -30.67 34.42 1.83
C ILE A 7 -29.86 33.31 2.51
N LEU A 8 -29.72 33.37 3.83
CA LEU A 8 -29.07 32.31 4.61
C LEU A 8 -29.81 30.97 4.48
N PHE A 9 -31.14 30.99 4.52
CA PHE A 9 -31.95 29.79 4.34
C PHE A 9 -31.82 29.22 2.93
N ALA A 10 -31.81 30.08 1.90
CA ALA A 10 -31.61 29.65 0.51
C ALA A 10 -30.22 29.06 0.27
N LEU A 11 -29.16 29.62 0.87
CA LEU A 11 -27.80 29.07 0.79
C LEU A 11 -27.68 27.72 1.48
N VAL A 12 -28.32 27.55 2.64
CA VAL A 12 -28.34 26.27 3.37
C VAL A 12 -29.09 25.20 2.57
N VAL A 13 -30.25 25.53 2.00
CA VAL A 13 -31.02 24.61 1.13
C VAL A 13 -30.23 24.26 -0.14
N LEU A 14 -29.49 25.20 -0.73
CA LEU A 14 -28.66 24.94 -1.91
C LEU A 14 -27.43 24.06 -1.60
N MET A 15 -26.85 24.18 -0.40
CA MET A 15 -25.77 23.28 0.07
C MET A 15 -26.29 21.87 0.38
N LEU A 16 -27.48 21.75 0.96
CA LEU A 16 -28.11 20.46 1.27
C LEU A 16 -28.67 19.75 0.03
N ALA A 17 -29.05 20.49 -1.01
CA ALA A 17 -29.52 19.93 -2.29
C ALA A 17 -28.37 19.57 -3.25
N GLY A 18 -27.14 20.05 -2.99
CA GLY A 18 -25.95 19.79 -3.81
C GLY A 18 -25.08 18.63 -3.33
N SER A 19 -25.33 18.08 -2.14
CA SER A 19 -24.64 16.87 -1.68
C SER A 19 -25.26 15.65 -2.34
N ASN A 20 -24.78 15.32 -3.55
CA ASN A 20 -24.95 13.97 -4.05
C ASN A 20 -24.40 13.02 -2.98
N PRO A 21 -25.15 12.00 -2.54
CA PRO A 21 -24.56 10.96 -1.72
C PRO A 21 -23.34 10.44 -2.48
N ALA A 22 -22.19 10.40 -1.83
CA ALA A 22 -21.02 9.71 -2.36
C ALA A 22 -21.42 8.23 -2.48
N THR A 23 -22.02 7.87 -3.61
CA THR A 23 -22.17 6.47 -3.98
C THR A 23 -20.77 5.90 -4.06
N ALA A 24 -20.52 4.80 -3.36
CA ALA A 24 -19.24 4.14 -3.42
C ALA A 24 -19.03 3.65 -4.86
N GLN A 25 -18.27 4.43 -5.65
CA GLN A 25 -17.95 4.03 -7.02
C GLN A 25 -17.18 2.70 -6.97
N GLN A 26 -17.69 1.72 -7.70
CA GLN A 26 -17.05 0.43 -7.85
C GLN A 26 -15.91 0.55 -8.85
N ARG A 27 -14.79 -0.11 -8.55
CA ARG A 27 -13.60 -0.16 -9.39
C ARG A 27 -13.57 -1.47 -10.17
N TYR A 28 -13.15 -1.39 -11.42
CA TYR A 28 -13.05 -2.49 -12.36
C TYR A 28 -11.75 -2.42 -13.14
N ILE A 29 -11.18 -3.59 -13.43
CA ILE A 29 -10.05 -3.75 -14.35
C ILE A 29 -10.64 -4.21 -15.69
N VAL A 30 -10.34 -3.48 -16.76
CA VAL A 30 -10.81 -3.75 -18.11
C VAL A 30 -9.61 -4.07 -19.00
N VAL A 31 -9.64 -5.23 -19.65
CA VAL A 31 -8.65 -5.63 -20.66
C VAL A 31 -9.24 -5.43 -22.05
N SER A 32 -8.51 -4.77 -22.93
CA SER A 32 -8.95 -4.48 -24.29
C SER A 32 -7.82 -4.59 -25.33
N THR A 33 -8.09 -5.29 -26.43
CA THR A 33 -7.20 -5.32 -27.61
C THR A 33 -7.32 -4.06 -28.48
N GLY A 34 -8.43 -3.31 -28.37
CA GLY A 34 -8.62 -2.03 -29.04
C GLY A 34 -8.09 -0.82 -28.24
N GLY A 35 -7.48 -1.09 -27.08
CA GLY A 35 -6.83 -0.09 -26.23
C GLY A 35 -7.79 0.95 -25.66
N LEU A 36 -7.26 2.15 -25.36
CA LEU A 36 -7.99 3.19 -24.64
C LEU A 36 -9.30 3.61 -25.34
N SER A 37 -9.29 3.71 -26.68
CA SER A 37 -10.47 4.12 -27.45
C SER A 37 -11.66 3.18 -27.24
N SER A 38 -11.39 1.88 -27.17
CA SER A 38 -12.41 0.87 -26.92
C SER A 38 -13.01 0.97 -25.52
N VAL A 39 -12.16 1.20 -24.51
CA VAL A 39 -12.61 1.38 -23.12
C VAL A 39 -13.38 2.69 -22.94
N LEU A 40 -13.00 3.76 -23.64
CA LEU A 40 -13.76 5.01 -23.66
C LEU A 40 -15.16 4.83 -24.27
N ASN A 41 -15.26 4.07 -25.38
CA ASN A 41 -16.55 3.76 -26.00
C ASN A 41 -17.43 2.91 -25.07
N LEU A 42 -16.85 1.88 -24.43
CA LEU A 42 -17.53 1.08 -23.42
C LEU A 42 -18.08 1.97 -22.30
N CYS A 43 -17.26 2.87 -21.78
CA CYS A 43 -17.68 3.77 -20.70
C CYS A 43 -18.71 4.82 -21.12
N GLY A 44 -18.68 5.28 -22.38
CA GLY A 44 -19.74 6.11 -22.94
C GLY A 44 -21.09 5.38 -22.99
N LEU A 45 -21.09 4.07 -23.23
CA LEU A 45 -22.30 3.25 -23.27
C LEU A 45 -22.82 2.85 -21.88
N LEU A 46 -21.91 2.51 -20.96
CA LEU A 46 -22.26 1.94 -19.65
C LEU A 46 -22.21 2.94 -18.49
N GLY A 47 -21.82 4.18 -18.74
CA GLY A 47 -21.76 5.23 -17.73
C GLY A 47 -20.62 5.03 -16.72
N CYS A 48 -19.47 4.53 -17.17
CA CYS A 48 -18.25 4.44 -16.36
C CYS A 48 -17.23 5.54 -16.70
N GLN A 49 -16.13 5.61 -15.95
CA GLN A 49 -15.04 6.57 -16.15
C GLN A 49 -13.70 5.84 -16.11
N VAL A 50 -12.84 6.12 -17.09
CA VAL A 50 -11.48 5.58 -17.14
C VAL A 50 -10.58 6.38 -16.20
N GLN A 51 -9.98 5.71 -15.23
CA GLN A 51 -9.05 6.32 -14.26
C GLN A 51 -7.62 6.36 -14.79
N GLY A 52 -7.24 5.36 -15.59
CA GLY A 52 -5.91 5.29 -16.17
C GLY A 52 -5.57 3.91 -16.68
N ASN A 53 -4.37 3.81 -17.24
CA ASN A 53 -3.76 2.58 -17.70
C ASN A 53 -2.96 1.90 -16.57
N LEU A 54 -2.97 0.57 -16.53
CA LEU A 54 -2.29 -0.25 -15.52
C LEU A 54 -1.07 -1.04 -16.04
N ASP A 55 -0.89 -1.14 -17.36
CA ASP A 55 0.15 -1.95 -18.00
C ASP A 55 1.21 -1.10 -18.74
N GLY A 56 1.30 0.17 -18.39
CA GLY A 56 2.29 1.12 -18.88
C GLY A 56 2.18 1.35 -20.39
N THR A 57 3.22 0.97 -21.12
CA THR A 57 3.30 1.17 -22.57
C THR A 57 2.51 0.13 -23.37
N VAL A 58 2.02 -0.93 -22.73
CA VAL A 58 1.24 -1.98 -23.42
C VAL A 58 -0.13 -1.44 -23.84
N GLY A 59 -0.77 -0.63 -23.00
CA GLY A 59 -1.96 0.12 -23.38
C GLY A 59 -3.23 -0.72 -23.49
N GLN A 60 -3.33 -1.85 -22.80
CA GLN A 60 -4.44 -2.80 -22.93
C GLN A 60 -5.23 -3.02 -21.63
N THR A 61 -4.62 -2.77 -20.47
CA THR A 61 -5.28 -2.91 -19.16
C THR A 61 -5.58 -1.54 -18.55
N PHE A 62 -6.82 -1.32 -18.14
CA PHE A 62 -7.30 -0.04 -17.65
C PHE A 62 -8.07 -0.17 -16.34
N LEU A 63 -7.86 0.78 -15.44
CA LEU A 63 -8.71 0.96 -14.26
C LEU A 63 -9.90 1.84 -14.62
N VAL A 64 -11.09 1.37 -14.27
CA VAL A 64 -12.36 2.04 -14.53
C VAL A 64 -13.17 2.15 -13.24
N THR A 65 -13.85 3.27 -13.05
CA THR A 65 -14.83 3.45 -11.97
C THR A 65 -16.24 3.56 -12.52
N SER A 66 -17.21 2.96 -11.85
CA SER A 66 -18.61 3.00 -12.25
C SER A 66 -19.51 3.17 -11.02
N THR A 67 -20.63 3.87 -11.17
CA THR A 67 -21.70 3.89 -10.17
C THR A 67 -22.63 2.69 -10.29
N ASN A 68 -22.55 1.97 -11.42
CA ASN A 68 -23.31 0.76 -11.72
C ASN A 68 -22.40 -0.47 -11.66
N ILE A 69 -23.00 -1.63 -11.36
CA ILE A 69 -22.29 -2.90 -11.44
C ILE A 69 -22.01 -3.21 -12.91
N LEU A 70 -20.73 -3.25 -13.28
CA LEU A 70 -20.30 -3.79 -14.57
C LEU A 70 -20.26 -5.31 -14.46
N SER A 71 -20.91 -6.01 -15.40
CA SER A 71 -20.93 -7.48 -15.43
C SER A 71 -19.67 -8.04 -16.06
N THR A 72 -19.18 -9.16 -15.54
CA THR A 72 -17.98 -9.86 -16.04
C THR A 72 -18.22 -10.74 -17.27
N VAL A 73 -19.33 -10.54 -17.99
CA VAL A 73 -19.69 -11.32 -19.18
C VAL A 73 -19.46 -10.45 -20.40
N VAL A 74 -18.44 -10.79 -21.19
CA VAL A 74 -18.19 -10.11 -22.47
C VAL A 74 -19.30 -10.47 -23.45
N ASN A 75 -20.13 -9.49 -23.77
CA ASN A 75 -21.19 -9.64 -24.75
C ASN A 75 -20.64 -9.43 -26.18
N LEU A 76 -21.42 -9.82 -27.19
CA LEU A 76 -21.03 -9.60 -28.59
C LEU A 76 -20.66 -8.14 -28.89
N VAL A 77 -21.39 -7.18 -28.31
CA VAL A 77 -21.14 -5.73 -28.49
C VAL A 77 -19.79 -5.32 -27.90
N GLU A 78 -19.44 -5.82 -26.72
CA GLU A 78 -18.16 -5.53 -26.06
C GLU A 78 -16.99 -6.19 -26.80
N SER A 79 -17.20 -7.42 -27.30
CA SER A 79 -16.25 -8.11 -28.16
C SER A 79 -15.99 -7.37 -29.47
N LEU A 80 -17.03 -6.79 -30.10
CA LEU A 80 -16.88 -5.94 -31.29
C LEU A 80 -16.10 -4.66 -30.99
N LEU A 81 -16.18 -4.14 -29.76
CA LEU A 81 -15.34 -3.04 -29.30
C LEU A 81 -13.91 -3.52 -28.97
N GLY A 82 -13.59 -4.81 -29.01
CA GLY A 82 -12.29 -5.34 -28.61
C GLY A 82 -12.10 -5.36 -27.09
N ILE A 83 -13.16 -5.41 -26.30
CA ILE A 83 -13.09 -5.69 -24.87
C ILE A 83 -12.92 -7.20 -24.67
N VAL A 84 -11.92 -7.58 -23.90
CA VAL A 84 -11.53 -8.97 -23.65
C VAL A 84 -12.05 -9.45 -22.31
N SER A 85 -12.00 -8.60 -21.28
CA SER A 85 -12.54 -8.91 -19.96
C SER A 85 -12.84 -7.66 -19.17
N ILE A 86 -13.77 -7.80 -18.23
CA ILE A 86 -14.09 -6.83 -17.19
C ILE A 86 -14.12 -7.61 -15.88
N GLU A 87 -13.33 -7.21 -14.90
CA GLU A 87 -13.33 -7.83 -13.57
C GLU A 87 -13.39 -6.77 -12.47
N PRO A 88 -14.07 -7.04 -11.34
CA PRO A 88 -14.07 -6.13 -10.20
C PRO A 88 -12.69 -6.06 -9.57
N ASP A 89 -12.28 -4.85 -9.19
CA ASP A 89 -11.07 -4.60 -8.42
C ASP A 89 -11.30 -5.05 -6.97
N LYS A 90 -10.52 -6.03 -6.52
CA LYS A 90 -10.71 -6.70 -5.23
C LYS A 90 -9.64 -6.29 -4.24
N ILE A 91 -10.06 -6.11 -2.99
CA ILE A 91 -9.13 -5.91 -1.88
C ILE A 91 -8.38 -7.21 -1.63
N VAL A 92 -7.05 -7.14 -1.62
CA VAL A 92 -6.16 -8.22 -1.20
C VAL A 92 -5.62 -7.87 0.19
N PRO A 93 -6.02 -8.59 1.26
CA PRO A 93 -5.46 -8.34 2.58
C PRO A 93 -4.03 -8.87 2.66
N ALA A 94 -3.16 -8.15 3.36
CA ALA A 94 -1.86 -8.67 3.75
C ALA A 94 -2.07 -9.85 4.73
N PRO A 95 -1.50 -11.04 4.46
CA PRO A 95 -1.68 -12.18 5.34
C PRO A 95 -1.07 -11.90 6.71
N GLN A 96 -1.91 -11.88 7.75
CA GLN A 96 -1.47 -11.80 9.13
C GLN A 96 -1.46 -13.20 9.73
N THR A 97 -0.27 -13.69 10.07
CA THR A 97 -0.14 -14.97 10.77
C THR A 97 -0.11 -14.69 12.28
N PRO A 98 -1.04 -15.24 13.07
CA PRO A 98 -0.96 -15.14 14.52
C PRO A 98 0.35 -15.77 15.00
N LEU A 99 1.17 -14.99 15.69
CA LEU A 99 2.37 -15.50 16.34
C LEU A 99 1.99 -16.00 17.73
N PRO A 100 2.18 -17.30 18.04
CA PRO A 100 1.77 -17.87 19.31
C PRO A 100 2.65 -17.40 20.47
N ASN A 101 3.94 -17.14 20.20
CA ASN A 101 4.92 -16.67 21.17
C ASN A 101 5.87 -15.64 20.52
N ILE A 102 6.38 -14.72 21.34
CA ILE A 102 7.42 -13.78 20.94
C ILE A 102 8.71 -14.58 20.67
N PRO A 103 9.31 -14.47 19.47
CA PRO A 103 10.57 -15.15 19.16
C PRO A 103 11.67 -14.76 20.14
N ALA A 104 12.41 -15.75 20.65
CA ALA A 104 13.48 -15.54 21.64
C ALA A 104 14.56 -14.55 21.14
N GLY A 105 14.82 -14.52 19.83
CA GLY A 105 15.76 -13.58 19.21
C GLY A 105 15.40 -12.11 19.43
N LEU A 106 14.12 -11.76 19.67
CA LEU A 106 13.74 -10.37 19.95
C LEU A 106 14.19 -9.88 21.33
N TYR A 107 14.55 -10.79 22.25
CA TYR A 107 15.10 -10.43 23.56
C TYR A 107 16.64 -10.29 23.54
N ASP A 108 17.30 -10.80 22.49
CA ASP A 108 18.75 -10.72 22.36
C ASP A 108 19.16 -9.41 21.67
N THR A 109 19.24 -8.37 22.50
CA THR A 109 19.58 -7.00 22.11
C THR A 109 21.09 -6.72 22.16
N SER A 110 21.93 -7.75 22.37
CA SER A 110 23.37 -7.57 22.44
C SER A 110 23.89 -6.96 21.13
N PRO A 111 24.70 -5.88 21.17
CA PRO A 111 25.13 -5.21 19.96
C PRO A 111 26.18 -6.04 19.23
N VAL A 112 25.97 -6.26 17.93
CA VAL A 112 26.92 -6.93 17.03
C VAL A 112 27.11 -6.12 15.76
N ASN A 113 28.30 -6.21 15.17
CA ASN A 113 28.58 -5.60 13.87
C ASN A 113 27.99 -6.47 12.75
N TYR A 114 27.15 -5.86 11.91
CA TYR A 114 26.53 -6.47 10.74
C TYR A 114 26.76 -5.56 9.53
N TYR A 115 27.70 -5.96 8.67
CA TYR A 115 28.12 -5.19 7.48
C TYR A 115 28.45 -3.71 7.76
N GLY A 116 29.13 -3.42 8.87
CA GLY A 116 29.54 -2.07 9.25
C GLY A 116 28.49 -1.28 10.06
N THR A 117 27.33 -1.88 10.32
CA THR A 117 26.26 -1.30 11.16
C THR A 117 26.13 -2.09 12.46
N SER A 118 25.98 -1.40 13.59
CA SER A 118 25.66 -2.05 14.87
C SER A 118 24.17 -2.42 14.90
N VAL A 119 23.87 -3.70 15.05
CA VAL A 119 22.51 -4.24 15.16
C VAL A 119 22.39 -5.13 16.40
N TRP A 120 21.18 -5.50 16.78
CA TRP A 120 20.95 -6.53 17.80
C TRP A 120 21.38 -7.91 17.28
N HIS A 121 21.97 -8.73 18.12
CA HIS A 121 22.37 -10.08 17.75
C HIS A 121 21.19 -10.90 17.23
N GLY A 122 20.00 -10.75 17.82
CA GLY A 122 18.78 -11.39 17.30
C GLY A 122 18.38 -11.01 15.88
N TYR A 123 18.72 -9.80 15.43
CA TYR A 123 18.53 -9.37 14.04
C TYR A 123 19.51 -10.08 13.10
N ALA A 124 20.79 -10.19 13.49
CA ALA A 124 21.82 -10.84 12.68
C ALA A 124 21.69 -12.38 12.69
N ALA A 125 21.27 -12.97 13.80
CA ALA A 125 21.23 -14.41 14.05
C ALA A 125 19.81 -14.97 13.92
N GLN A 126 19.17 -14.76 12.76
CA GLN A 126 17.83 -15.28 12.51
C GLN A 126 17.85 -16.80 12.24
N PRO A 127 17.01 -17.60 12.93
CA PRO A 127 16.93 -19.05 12.69
C PRO A 127 16.63 -19.41 11.23
N ALA A 128 15.83 -18.62 10.53
CA ALA A 128 15.51 -18.84 9.12
C ALA A 128 16.76 -18.83 8.23
N ALA A 129 17.71 -17.90 8.48
CA ALA A 129 18.97 -17.82 7.73
C ALA A 129 19.87 -19.05 7.97
N GLN A 130 19.80 -19.66 9.16
CA GLN A 130 20.51 -20.90 9.48
C GLN A 130 19.88 -22.10 8.77
N ILE A 131 18.55 -22.19 8.74
CA ILE A 131 17.80 -23.28 8.09
C ILE A 131 18.11 -23.33 6.59
N ILE A 132 18.11 -22.18 5.92
CA ILE A 132 18.46 -22.09 4.49
C ILE A 132 19.97 -22.13 4.23
N ARG A 133 20.80 -22.28 5.28
CA ARG A 133 22.26 -22.33 5.22
C ARG A 133 22.89 -21.14 4.51
N LEU A 134 22.37 -19.94 4.76
CA LEU A 134 22.78 -18.71 4.05
C LEU A 134 24.28 -18.44 4.18
N ALA A 135 24.84 -18.60 5.37
CA ALA A 135 26.27 -18.40 5.62
C ALA A 135 27.15 -19.40 4.85
N ASP A 136 26.73 -20.67 4.76
CA ASP A 136 27.45 -21.68 3.99
C ASP A 136 27.42 -21.37 2.49
N ALA A 137 26.29 -20.86 1.99
CA ALA A 137 26.18 -20.43 0.59
C ALA A 137 27.10 -19.24 0.31
N HIS A 138 27.11 -18.22 1.17
CA HIS A 138 27.98 -17.05 1.00
C HIS A 138 29.47 -17.42 1.05
N ASN A 139 29.88 -18.21 2.05
CA ASN A 139 31.28 -18.58 2.24
C ASN A 139 31.75 -19.64 1.23
N GLY A 140 30.91 -20.63 0.92
CA GLY A 140 31.25 -21.74 0.05
C GLY A 140 31.29 -21.38 -1.43
N PHE A 141 30.42 -20.46 -1.87
CA PHE A 141 30.36 -20.02 -3.27
C PHE A 141 30.94 -18.62 -3.49
N ALA A 142 31.34 -17.90 -2.43
CA ALA A 142 31.80 -16.52 -2.49
C ALA A 142 30.78 -15.58 -3.18
N VAL A 143 29.49 -15.73 -2.83
CA VAL A 143 28.38 -14.93 -3.38
C VAL A 143 27.67 -14.17 -2.25
N ALA A 144 27.11 -13.00 -2.55
CA ALA A 144 26.28 -12.23 -1.61
C ALA A 144 24.88 -11.92 -2.17
N GLY A 145 24.53 -12.53 -3.30
CA GLY A 145 23.42 -12.11 -4.15
C GLY A 145 23.84 -11.06 -5.17
N SER A 146 23.18 -11.04 -6.32
CA SER A 146 23.37 -10.03 -7.37
C SER A 146 22.07 -9.83 -8.13
N GLY A 147 21.81 -8.60 -8.57
CA GLY A 147 20.62 -8.26 -9.37
C GLY A 147 19.60 -7.47 -8.57
N ILE A 148 18.53 -7.06 -9.24
CA ILE A 148 17.51 -6.18 -8.70
C ILE A 148 16.27 -7.02 -8.32
N VAL A 149 15.82 -6.90 -7.08
CA VAL A 149 14.64 -7.56 -6.50
C VAL A 149 13.57 -6.52 -6.20
N ALA A 150 12.38 -6.67 -6.77
CA ALA A 150 11.24 -5.82 -6.42
C ALA A 150 10.43 -6.40 -5.25
N VAL A 151 10.17 -5.60 -4.22
CA VAL A 151 9.35 -5.94 -3.05
C VAL A 151 8.08 -5.09 -3.07
N ILE A 152 6.92 -5.71 -3.25
CA ILE A 152 5.61 -5.03 -3.28
C ILE A 152 4.95 -5.21 -1.92
N ASP A 153 5.02 -4.19 -1.08
CA ASP A 153 4.50 -4.23 0.30
C ASP A 153 4.19 -2.79 0.77
N THR A 154 4.27 -2.52 2.07
CA THR A 154 3.96 -1.22 2.69
C THR A 154 4.99 -0.11 2.48
N GLY A 155 6.01 -0.34 1.66
CA GLY A 155 7.17 0.55 1.55
C GLY A 155 8.26 0.21 2.58
N VAL A 156 9.11 1.18 2.89
CA VAL A 156 10.22 1.03 3.85
C VAL A 156 10.52 2.34 4.58
N ASP A 157 11.22 2.25 5.70
CA ASP A 157 12.03 3.34 6.22
C ASP A 157 13.31 3.52 5.37
N PRO A 158 13.38 4.54 4.50
CA PRO A 158 14.54 4.76 3.65
C PRO A 158 15.77 5.18 4.45
N ASN A 159 15.65 5.55 5.72
CA ASN A 159 16.76 5.94 6.57
C ASN A 159 17.23 4.81 7.49
N HIS A 160 16.66 3.61 7.37
CA HIS A 160 17.06 2.48 8.20
C HIS A 160 18.54 2.12 7.94
N PRO A 161 19.41 2.12 8.96
CA PRO A 161 20.87 2.11 8.75
C PRO A 161 21.39 0.84 8.06
N VAL A 162 20.71 -0.30 8.26
CA VAL A 162 21.05 -1.56 7.57
C VAL A 162 20.54 -1.62 6.14
N LEU A 163 19.42 -0.96 5.84
CA LEU A 163 18.75 -1.10 4.55
C LEU A 163 19.18 -0.01 3.58
N TYR A 164 19.31 1.24 4.03
CA TYR A 164 19.66 2.40 3.18
C TYR A 164 20.79 2.12 2.17
N PRO A 165 21.90 1.44 2.52
CA PRO A 165 22.98 1.19 1.56
C PRO A 165 22.61 0.29 0.37
N VAL A 166 21.53 -0.49 0.47
CA VAL A 166 21.08 -1.46 -0.56
C VAL A 166 19.71 -1.11 -1.16
N LEU A 167 19.14 0.04 -0.80
CA LEU A 167 17.88 0.50 -1.36
C LEU A 167 18.11 1.21 -2.71
N LEU A 168 17.36 0.79 -3.71
CA LEU A 168 17.21 1.52 -4.97
C LEU A 168 15.91 2.35 -4.94
N ARG A 169 15.78 3.25 -5.90
CA ARG A 169 14.59 4.12 -5.98
C ARG A 169 13.34 3.29 -6.32
N GLY A 170 12.37 3.28 -5.40
CA GLY A 170 11.06 2.65 -5.58
C GLY A 170 9.95 3.56 -6.13
N TYR A 171 8.71 3.07 -6.07
CA TYR A 171 7.50 3.77 -6.48
C TYR A 171 6.32 3.50 -5.53
N ASP A 172 5.55 4.54 -5.19
CA ASP A 172 4.34 4.46 -4.38
C ASP A 172 3.13 4.49 -5.33
N PHE A 173 2.53 3.31 -5.53
CA PHE A 173 1.38 3.14 -6.42
C PHE A 173 0.07 3.66 -5.81
N THR A 174 0.01 3.86 -4.49
CA THR A 174 -1.19 4.41 -3.83
C THR A 174 -1.34 5.91 -4.07
N ARG A 175 -0.21 6.62 -4.16
CA ARG A 175 -0.13 8.07 -4.42
C ARG A 175 0.34 8.41 -5.83
N ASN A 176 0.70 7.39 -6.60
CA ASN A 176 1.23 7.52 -7.96
C ASN A 176 2.45 8.48 -8.03
N GLN A 177 3.44 8.23 -7.18
CA GLN A 177 4.64 9.08 -7.09
C GLN A 177 5.92 8.26 -6.92
N ALA A 178 7.06 8.89 -7.26
CA ALA A 178 8.37 8.28 -7.04
C ALA A 178 8.72 8.17 -5.55
N GLY A 179 9.48 7.14 -5.19
CA GLY A 179 9.83 6.81 -3.80
C GLY A 179 8.94 5.71 -3.25
N ALA A 180 9.32 5.14 -2.10
CA ALA A 180 8.58 4.04 -1.48
C ALA A 180 8.68 4.11 0.04
N SER A 181 8.67 5.34 0.57
CA SER A 181 8.80 5.58 2.00
C SER A 181 7.47 5.29 2.71
N GLU A 182 7.53 4.44 3.73
CA GLU A 182 6.36 4.16 4.58
C GLU A 182 5.96 5.35 5.47
N TRP A 183 6.87 6.32 5.66
CA TRP A 183 6.63 7.50 6.50
C TRP A 183 5.49 8.39 6.01
N LEU A 184 5.08 8.27 4.74
CA LEU A 184 3.92 9.00 4.20
C LEU A 184 2.58 8.48 4.74
N ASP A 185 2.57 7.25 5.30
CA ASP A 185 1.39 6.62 5.89
C ASP A 185 1.31 6.81 7.41
N VAL A 186 2.39 7.28 8.03
CA VAL A 186 2.50 7.46 9.50
C VAL A 186 2.21 8.91 9.85
N THR A 187 0.96 9.23 10.17
CA THR A 187 0.61 10.56 10.72
C THR A 187 0.69 10.55 12.24
N GLY A 188 1.52 11.42 12.83
CA GLY A 188 1.51 11.68 14.28
C GLY A 188 2.66 11.08 15.09
N ILE A 189 3.51 10.21 14.52
CA ILE A 189 4.77 9.81 15.15
C ILE A 189 5.85 10.80 14.71
N GLN A 190 5.89 11.97 15.37
CA GLN A 190 7.06 12.83 15.30
C GLN A 190 8.09 12.35 16.31
N ASN A 191 9.27 11.99 15.79
CA ASN A 191 10.46 11.53 16.50
C ASN A 191 10.30 10.19 17.21
N GLY A 192 11.01 9.19 16.68
CA GLY A 192 11.49 8.06 17.47
C GLY A 192 12.28 8.60 18.66
N ASN A 193 11.61 8.76 19.81
CA ASN A 193 12.29 8.99 21.06
C ASN A 193 13.18 7.77 21.30
N ASN A 194 14.49 7.98 21.21
CA ASN A 194 15.57 7.00 21.34
C ASN A 194 15.69 6.40 22.76
N ASN A 195 14.61 6.31 23.54
CA ASN A 195 14.57 5.58 24.80
C ASN A 195 14.07 4.15 24.57
N ALA A 196 14.78 3.41 23.71
CA ALA A 196 14.58 1.97 23.53
C ALA A 196 15.24 1.14 24.66
N GLN A 197 15.91 1.76 25.63
CA GLN A 197 16.44 1.03 26.79
C GLN A 197 15.29 0.53 27.69
N GLY A 198 14.98 -0.77 27.56
CA GLY A 198 14.10 -1.51 28.48
C GLY A 198 12.74 -1.91 27.92
N GLN A 199 12.42 -1.57 26.67
CA GLN A 199 11.18 -2.01 26.05
C GLN A 199 11.23 -3.51 25.75
N GLN A 200 10.23 -4.26 26.23
CA GLN A 200 10.08 -5.67 25.91
C GLN A 200 9.42 -5.80 24.53
N PRO A 201 9.75 -6.83 23.74
CA PRO A 201 9.06 -7.10 22.50
C PRO A 201 7.55 -7.27 22.73
N ALA A 202 6.74 -6.78 21.79
CA ALA A 202 5.28 -6.88 21.86
C ALA A 202 4.72 -7.18 20.47
N TYR A 203 3.50 -7.71 20.42
CA TYR A 203 2.78 -7.88 19.18
C TYR A 203 2.23 -6.54 18.69
N VAL A 204 2.61 -6.14 17.48
CA VAL A 204 1.98 -5.05 16.75
C VAL A 204 1.12 -5.62 15.63
N GLN A 205 -0.15 -5.22 15.56
CA GLN A 205 -1.03 -5.50 14.42
C GLN A 205 -1.04 -4.29 13.47
N GLN A 206 -1.64 -4.41 12.28
CA GLN A 206 -1.74 -3.29 11.33
C GLN A 206 -2.37 -2.03 11.94
N SER A 207 -3.25 -2.16 12.94
CA SER A 207 -3.82 -1.01 13.68
C SER A 207 -2.93 -0.47 14.81
N THR A 208 -1.88 -1.19 15.20
CA THR A 208 -1.00 -0.87 16.35
C THR A 208 0.35 -0.31 15.91
N ALA A 209 0.84 -0.63 14.70
CA ALA A 209 2.12 -0.09 14.20
C ALA A 209 2.10 1.44 14.06
N ALA A 210 0.94 2.05 13.80
CA ALA A 210 0.75 3.50 13.79
C ALA A 210 0.55 4.11 15.20
N VAL A 211 0.40 3.29 16.24
CA VAL A 211 -0.01 3.70 17.58
C VAL A 211 1.00 3.15 18.60
N LEU A 212 2.22 3.66 18.53
CA LEU A 212 3.17 3.60 19.65
C LEU A 212 3.36 5.00 20.23
N ASP A 213 2.26 5.58 20.70
CA ASP A 213 2.25 6.36 21.94
C ASP A 213 1.00 5.98 22.74
N GLN A 214 1.20 5.53 23.98
CA GLN A 214 0.20 4.92 24.85
C GLN A 214 -0.91 5.89 25.31
N SER A 215 -0.94 7.10 24.76
CA SER A 215 -1.86 8.18 25.09
C SER A 215 -2.89 8.51 23.99
N THR A 216 -2.78 7.94 22.78
CA THR A 216 -3.62 8.33 21.62
C THR A 216 -4.62 7.24 21.18
N ALA A 217 -5.13 6.43 22.11
CA ALA A 217 -6.16 5.41 21.83
C ALA A 217 -7.57 5.99 21.50
N ALA A 218 -7.74 7.31 21.55
CA ALA A 218 -9.03 7.98 21.32
C ALA A 218 -9.28 8.41 19.86
N VAL A 219 -8.35 8.16 18.93
CA VAL A 219 -8.46 8.58 17.52
C VAL A 219 -9.02 7.44 16.63
N LEU A 220 -9.72 6.47 17.23
CA LEU A 220 -10.24 5.27 16.53
C LEU A 220 -11.69 5.37 16.05
N ASP A 221 -12.39 6.50 16.19
CA ASP A 221 -13.83 6.59 15.88
C ASP A 221 -14.18 7.36 14.58
N GLY A 222 -13.18 7.75 13.76
CA GLY A 222 -13.42 8.80 12.76
C GLY A 222 -13.01 8.58 11.30
N SER A 223 -12.09 7.67 10.97
CA SER A 223 -11.69 7.49 9.57
C SER A 223 -11.09 6.11 9.30
N PRO A 224 -11.58 5.38 8.26
CA PRO A 224 -10.92 4.17 7.82
C PRO A 224 -9.58 4.56 7.20
N TYR A 225 -8.47 4.09 7.77
CA TYR A 225 -7.15 4.21 7.16
C TYR A 225 -7.23 3.66 5.72
N VAL A 226 -7.02 4.54 4.76
CA VAL A 226 -6.96 4.20 3.34
C VAL A 226 -5.65 3.46 3.13
N ALA A 227 -5.69 2.12 3.11
CA ALA A 227 -4.63 1.20 2.68
C ALA A 227 -3.19 1.63 3.04
N PHE A 228 -2.64 1.11 4.15
CA PHE A 228 -1.19 1.17 4.41
C PHE A 228 -0.42 0.62 3.20
N GLY A 229 0.71 1.27 2.89
CA GLY A 229 1.53 1.21 1.70
C GLY A 229 1.31 0.06 0.71
N HIS A 230 1.27 0.42 -0.55
CA HIS A 230 1.52 -0.49 -1.66
C HIS A 230 2.71 0.08 -2.45
N GLY A 231 3.76 0.43 -1.71
CA GLY A 231 5.03 0.90 -2.26
C GLY A 231 5.80 -0.30 -2.78
N THR A 232 6.05 -0.32 -4.09
CA THR A 232 7.02 -1.28 -4.62
C THR A 232 8.41 -0.69 -4.47
N MET A 233 9.22 -1.38 -3.70
CA MET A 233 10.65 -1.13 -3.66
C MET A 233 11.39 -1.99 -4.64
N THR A 234 12.55 -1.53 -5.06
CA THR A 234 13.57 -2.37 -5.65
C THR A 234 14.79 -2.36 -4.73
N SER A 235 15.29 -3.52 -4.35
CA SER A 235 16.60 -3.70 -3.71
C SER A 235 17.56 -4.28 -4.74
N GLY A 236 18.84 -3.94 -4.67
CA GLY A 236 19.84 -4.45 -5.61
C GLY A 236 21.26 -4.08 -5.25
#